data_AF-A0A3C1NZG6-F1
#
_entry.id   AF-A0A3C1NZG6-F1
#
_cell.length_a   1.000
_cell.length_b   1.000
_cell.length_c   1.000
_cell.angle_alpha   90.00
_cell.angle_beta   90.00
_cell.angle_gamma   90.00
#
_symmetry.space_group_name_H-M   'P 1'
#
loop_
_entity.id
_entity.type
_entity.pdbx_description
1 polymer ?
#
loop_
_entity_poly.entity_id
_entity_poly.type
_entity_poly.pdbx_seq_one_letter_code
_entity_poly.pdbx_strand_id
1 'polypeptide(L)'
;MRRRLTTTLLSIGLAGILALSGAPVATAAPEGDGSYDKWAWFKDTYWIVPQNGIFSVLHSAETKEFSVIRGQTVFHITDYFNGYWTGSVVVKVTKAQVPSCQTVLGQVTPEGDVFMTMYDATTGLVRNNPTGSMVKVKGKWTMVNQMTSPAGSDGTSTMSHWAYMLQSKKGDRTFASLPFAKQSIPEFMSACPAGPMINRP
;
A
#
# COMPACT_ATOMS: atom_id res chain seq x y z
N MET A 1 58.87 -67.28 -11.88
CA MET A 1 58.45 -66.23 -12.85
C MET A 1 56.96 -65.98 -12.63
N ARG A 2 56.56 -64.70 -12.54
CA ARG A 2 55.20 -64.16 -12.31
C ARG A 2 54.70 -64.08 -10.86
N ARG A 3 54.76 -62.82 -10.37
CA ARG A 3 54.18 -62.24 -9.15
C ARG A 3 52.66 -62.42 -9.08
N ARG A 4 52.11 -62.46 -7.86
CA ARG A 4 50.90 -61.68 -7.48
C ARG A 4 50.91 -61.38 -5.99
N LEU A 5 50.67 -60.10 -5.69
CA LEU A 5 50.83 -59.43 -4.41
C LEU A 5 49.69 -59.74 -3.43
N THR A 6 50.06 -59.74 -2.15
CA THR A 6 49.26 -59.65 -0.94
C THR A 6 48.54 -58.30 -0.85
N THR A 7 47.26 -58.32 -0.45
CA THR A 7 46.53 -57.12 -0.03
C THR A 7 45.86 -57.41 1.32
N THR A 8 46.36 -56.76 2.37
CA THR A 8 45.79 -56.78 3.72
C THR A 8 44.90 -55.55 3.88
N LEU A 9 43.66 -55.74 4.33
CA LEU A 9 42.70 -54.68 4.65
C LEU A 9 43.15 -53.88 5.89
N LEU A 10 43.12 -52.56 5.80
CA LEU A 10 43.14 -51.67 6.97
C LEU A 10 41.96 -50.70 6.89
N SER A 11 41.13 -50.74 7.92
CA SER A 11 39.92 -49.94 8.13
C SER A 11 40.28 -48.50 8.49
N ILE A 12 39.77 -47.51 7.75
CA ILE A 12 39.89 -46.08 8.07
C ILE A 12 38.60 -45.62 8.76
N GLY A 13 38.69 -45.28 10.04
CA GLY A 13 37.65 -44.52 10.76
C GLY A 13 37.84 -43.03 10.51
N LEU A 14 36.84 -42.39 9.89
CA LEU A 14 36.83 -40.95 9.60
C LEU A 14 36.15 -40.21 10.77
N ALA A 15 36.91 -39.40 11.50
CA ALA A 15 36.36 -38.46 12.48
C ALA A 15 35.99 -37.15 11.76
N GLY A 16 34.69 -36.82 11.74
CA GLY A 16 34.17 -35.59 11.14
C GLY A 16 34.29 -34.39 12.07
N ILE A 17 34.92 -33.32 11.58
CA ILE A 17 34.97 -32.00 12.23
C ILE A 17 33.70 -31.23 11.82
N LEU A 18 32.83 -30.96 12.80
CA LEU A 18 31.67 -30.06 12.65
C LEU A 18 32.15 -28.60 12.79
N ALA A 19 32.25 -27.89 11.67
CA ALA A 19 32.42 -26.44 11.68
C ALA A 19 31.05 -25.78 11.97
N LEU A 20 30.89 -25.23 13.17
CA LEU A 20 29.79 -24.34 13.53
C LEU A 20 30.02 -22.98 12.86
N SER A 21 29.43 -22.79 11.68
CA SER A 21 29.31 -21.47 11.06
C SER A 21 28.32 -20.62 11.87
N GLY A 22 28.85 -19.68 12.67
CA GLY A 22 28.04 -18.67 13.33
C GLY A 22 27.26 -17.85 12.29
N ALA A 23 25.94 -17.83 12.42
CA ALA A 23 25.10 -16.96 11.59
C ALA A 23 25.50 -15.50 11.84
N PRO A 24 25.62 -14.66 10.80
CA PRO A 24 25.85 -13.23 11.00
C PRO A 24 24.64 -12.67 11.74
N VAL A 25 24.88 -12.20 12.97
CA VAL A 25 23.91 -11.41 13.72
C VAL A 25 23.68 -10.14 12.90
N ALA A 26 22.45 -9.96 12.42
CA ALA A 26 22.05 -8.75 11.74
C ALA A 26 22.07 -7.60 12.75
N THR A 27 23.12 -6.79 12.73
CA THR A 27 23.17 -5.56 13.51
C THR A 27 22.31 -4.53 12.80
N ALA A 28 21.15 -4.20 13.38
CA ALA A 28 20.36 -3.06 12.94
C ALA A 28 21.24 -1.80 13.01
N ALA A 29 21.31 -1.06 11.90
CA ALA A 29 22.01 0.22 11.87
C ALA A 29 21.36 1.16 12.91
N PRO A 30 22.13 2.05 13.54
CA PRO A 30 21.56 3.07 14.41
C PRO A 30 20.83 4.08 13.52
N GLU A 31 19.50 3.94 13.41
CA GLU A 31 18.66 4.94 12.74
C GLU A 31 18.59 6.19 13.63
N GLY A 32 19.07 7.31 13.09
CA GLY A 32 18.73 8.63 13.60
C GLY A 32 17.23 8.87 13.44
N ASP A 33 16.65 9.52 14.46
CA ASP A 33 15.22 9.74 14.69
C ASP A 33 14.44 8.42 14.82
N GLY A 34 13.61 8.28 15.88
CA GLY A 34 13.00 7.00 16.25
C GLY A 34 12.33 6.32 15.06
N SER A 35 12.50 5.00 14.91
CA SER A 35 12.01 4.22 13.75
C SER A 35 10.54 4.51 13.39
N TYR A 36 9.73 4.87 14.39
CA TYR A 36 8.33 5.27 14.26
C TYR A 36 8.06 6.67 13.69
N ASP A 37 9.06 7.52 13.50
CA ASP A 37 8.92 8.88 12.95
C ASP A 37 9.42 9.00 11.50
N LYS A 38 9.98 7.92 10.94
CA LYS A 38 10.48 7.85 9.56
C LYS A 38 9.49 8.36 8.51
N TRP A 39 8.19 8.17 8.75
CA TRP A 39 7.11 8.58 7.87
C TRP A 39 6.29 9.76 8.38
N ALA A 40 6.77 10.49 9.40
CA ALA A 40 6.05 11.63 9.99
C ALA A 40 5.70 12.73 8.97
N TRP A 41 6.48 12.82 7.89
CA TRP A 41 6.22 13.73 6.76
C TRP A 41 4.97 13.38 5.94
N PHE A 42 4.31 12.24 6.19
CA PHE A 42 3.01 11.93 5.59
C PHE A 42 1.92 12.92 5.98
N LYS A 43 2.04 13.56 7.14
CA LYS A 43 1.06 14.52 7.61
C LYS A 43 0.87 15.66 6.60
N ASP A 44 -0.40 16.00 6.37
CA ASP A 44 -0.84 17.03 5.43
C ASP A 44 -0.32 16.82 4.00
N THR A 45 -0.49 15.61 3.49
CA THR A 45 -0.08 15.26 2.12
C THR A 45 -1.22 14.72 1.30
N TYR A 46 -1.22 15.05 0.01
CA TYR A 46 -2.19 14.54 -0.94
C TYR A 46 -1.55 13.49 -1.84
N TRP A 47 -2.23 12.36 -1.99
CA TRP A 47 -1.78 11.25 -2.82
C TRP A 47 -2.84 10.92 -3.84
N ILE A 48 -2.44 10.80 -5.10
CA ILE A 48 -3.35 10.58 -6.22
C ILE A 48 -2.94 9.34 -6.99
N VAL A 49 -3.93 8.68 -7.57
CA VAL A 49 -3.70 7.68 -8.62
C VAL A 49 -3.42 8.44 -9.94
N PRO A 50 -2.22 8.29 -10.54
CA PRO A 50 -1.85 8.97 -11.78
C PRO A 50 -2.54 8.33 -12.98
N GLN A 51 -2.48 8.98 -14.14
CA GLN A 51 -3.15 8.56 -15.38
C GLN A 51 -2.96 7.06 -15.72
N ASN A 52 -1.76 6.50 -15.51
CA ASN A 52 -1.49 5.10 -15.86
C ASN A 52 -2.10 4.10 -14.87
N GLY A 53 -2.50 4.54 -13.68
CA GLY A 53 -3.06 3.70 -12.62
C GLY A 53 -4.59 3.79 -12.49
N ILE A 54 -5.28 4.56 -13.33
CA ILE A 54 -6.73 4.85 -13.16
C ILE A 54 -7.66 3.67 -13.46
N PHE A 55 -7.14 2.54 -13.91
CA PHE A 55 -7.96 1.39 -14.31
C PHE A 55 -8.17 0.43 -13.14
N SER A 56 -9.41 -0.04 -12.98
CA SER A 56 -9.81 -1.06 -12.01
C SER A 56 -10.61 -2.15 -12.71
N VAL A 57 -10.73 -3.32 -12.09
CA VAL A 57 -11.54 -4.43 -12.61
C VAL A 57 -12.77 -4.59 -11.72
N LEU A 58 -13.95 -4.51 -12.32
CA LEU A 58 -15.24 -4.76 -11.68
C LEU A 58 -15.75 -6.14 -12.05
N HIS A 59 -16.04 -6.96 -11.06
CA HIS A 59 -16.77 -8.22 -11.18
C HIS A 59 -18.24 -8.01 -10.84
N SER A 60 -19.13 -8.36 -11.76
CA SER A 60 -20.59 -8.37 -11.57
C SER A 60 -21.03 -9.74 -11.07
N ALA A 61 -21.68 -9.82 -9.90
CA ALA A 61 -22.24 -11.08 -9.43
C ALA A 61 -23.45 -11.56 -10.25
N GLU A 62 -24.23 -10.63 -10.81
CA GLU A 62 -25.41 -10.92 -11.62
C GLU A 62 -25.02 -11.56 -12.96
N THR A 63 -24.10 -10.94 -13.69
CA THR A 63 -23.70 -11.40 -15.03
C THR A 63 -22.50 -12.34 -15.01
N LYS A 64 -21.77 -12.41 -13.88
CA LYS A 64 -20.51 -13.17 -13.71
C LYS A 64 -19.37 -12.70 -14.61
N GLU A 65 -19.45 -11.46 -15.08
CA GLU A 65 -18.48 -10.87 -15.99
C GLU A 65 -17.49 -9.96 -15.26
N PHE A 66 -16.30 -9.83 -15.87
CA PHE A 66 -15.29 -8.86 -15.47
C PHE A 66 -15.26 -7.71 -16.49
N SER A 67 -15.32 -6.48 -16.00
CA SER A 67 -15.26 -5.28 -16.84
C SER A 67 -14.21 -4.31 -16.32
N VAL A 68 -13.43 -3.73 -17.24
CA VAL A 68 -12.49 -2.66 -16.88
C VAL A 68 -13.27 -1.37 -16.73
N ILE A 69 -13.06 -0.70 -15.60
CA ILE A 69 -13.59 0.64 -15.32
C ILE A 69 -12.45 1.59 -15.02
N ARG A 70 -12.74 2.89 -15.10
CA ARG A 70 -11.78 3.95 -14.77
C ARG A 70 -12.26 4.73 -13.56
N GLY A 71 -11.33 5.23 -12.76
CA GLY A 71 -11.65 6.10 -11.65
C GLY A 71 -10.52 7.02 -11.23
N GLN A 72 -10.89 8.01 -10.42
CA GLN A 72 -9.97 8.86 -9.68
C GLN A 72 -10.07 8.51 -8.20
N THR A 73 -8.91 8.31 -7.59
CA THR A 73 -8.76 8.21 -6.13
C THR A 73 -7.80 9.29 -5.67
N VAL A 74 -8.17 9.97 -4.59
CA VAL A 74 -7.34 10.95 -3.89
C VAL A 74 -7.40 10.66 -2.40
N PHE A 75 -6.24 10.60 -1.77
CA PHE A 75 -6.08 10.56 -0.32
C PHE A 75 -5.60 11.94 0.13
N HIS A 76 -6.14 12.45 1.22
CA HIS A 76 -5.51 13.49 2.04
C HIS A 76 -5.17 12.87 3.39
N ILE A 77 -3.87 12.69 3.63
CA ILE A 77 -3.38 12.21 4.93
C ILE A 77 -3.37 13.41 5.86
N THR A 78 -4.24 13.40 6.88
CA THR A 78 -4.50 14.52 7.77
C THR A 78 -3.61 14.51 9.01
N ASP A 79 -3.29 13.32 9.52
CA ASP A 79 -2.46 13.20 10.72
C ASP A 79 -1.52 12.01 10.66
N TYR A 80 -0.49 12.07 11.51
CA TYR A 80 0.47 11.00 11.70
C TYR A 80 0.87 10.93 13.17
N PHE A 81 0.99 9.72 13.70
CA PHE A 81 1.50 9.44 15.03
C PHE A 81 2.10 8.04 15.08
N ASN A 82 3.41 7.93 15.32
CA ASN A 82 4.07 6.68 15.69
C ASN A 82 3.82 5.51 14.71
N GLY A 83 3.92 5.76 13.40
CA GLY A 83 3.63 4.78 12.34
C GLY A 83 2.14 4.65 11.97
N TYR A 84 1.24 5.27 12.73
CA TYR A 84 -0.19 5.38 12.39
C TYR A 84 -0.44 6.68 11.64
N TRP A 85 -1.37 6.65 10.69
CA TRP A 85 -1.82 7.85 9.98
C TRP A 85 -3.31 7.79 9.71
N THR A 86 -3.93 8.96 9.61
CA THR A 86 -5.36 9.09 9.31
C THR A 86 -5.57 9.99 8.11
N GLY A 87 -6.75 9.90 7.49
CA GLY A 87 -7.04 10.73 6.33
C GLY A 87 -8.47 10.62 5.82
N SER A 88 -8.79 11.46 4.84
CA SER A 88 -9.96 11.31 3.99
C SER A 88 -9.56 10.76 2.63
N VAL A 89 -10.45 9.96 2.06
CA VAL A 89 -10.27 9.33 0.75
C VAL A 89 -11.53 9.56 -0.07
N VAL A 90 -11.33 10.11 -1.26
CA VAL A 90 -12.41 10.36 -2.22
C VAL A 90 -12.17 9.52 -3.46
N VAL A 91 -13.20 8.78 -3.87
CA VAL A 91 -13.15 7.89 -5.02
C VAL A 91 -14.30 8.21 -5.96
N LYS A 92 -13.99 8.45 -7.24
CA LYS A 92 -14.99 8.62 -8.30
C LYS A 92 -14.70 7.65 -9.44
N VAL A 93 -15.63 6.78 -9.78
CA VAL A 93 -15.47 5.79 -10.86
C VAL A 93 -16.49 6.01 -11.97
N THR A 94 -16.19 5.53 -13.17
CA THR A 94 -17.00 5.76 -14.39
C THR A 94 -18.47 5.32 -14.23
N LYS A 95 -18.72 4.25 -13.46
CA LYS A 95 -20.06 3.71 -13.20
C LYS A 95 -20.77 4.35 -12.00
N ALA A 96 -20.12 5.24 -11.26
CA ALA A 96 -20.69 5.93 -10.10
C ALA A 96 -20.57 7.45 -10.29
N GLN A 97 -21.71 8.10 -10.52
CA GLN A 97 -21.73 9.55 -10.77
C GLN A 97 -21.40 10.36 -9.52
N VAL A 98 -21.77 9.84 -8.33
CA VAL A 98 -21.47 10.44 -7.04
C VAL A 98 -20.16 9.87 -6.47
N PRO A 99 -19.19 10.70 -6.06
CA PRO A 99 -17.99 10.23 -5.37
C PRO A 99 -18.34 9.47 -4.08
N SER A 100 -17.62 8.38 -3.82
CA SER A 100 -17.65 7.70 -2.53
C SER A 100 -16.66 8.37 -1.57
N CYS A 101 -17.13 8.63 -0.36
CA CYS A 101 -16.36 9.24 0.73
C CYS A 101 -15.95 8.18 1.75
N GLN A 102 -14.67 8.12 2.06
CA GLN A 102 -14.11 7.22 3.05
C GLN A 102 -13.17 7.96 3.99
N THR A 103 -13.03 7.46 5.22
CA THR A 103 -11.91 7.79 6.10
C THR A 103 -10.99 6.59 6.21
N VAL A 104 -9.73 6.82 6.57
CA VAL A 104 -8.73 5.76 6.67
C VAL A 104 -7.99 5.82 7.99
N LEU A 105 -7.79 4.65 8.59
CA LEU A 105 -6.71 4.40 9.54
C LEU A 105 -5.65 3.57 8.82
N GLY A 106 -4.50 4.17 8.60
CA GLY A 106 -3.35 3.51 8.01
C GLY A 106 -2.25 3.27 9.03
N GLN A 107 -1.46 2.26 8.75
CA GLN A 107 -0.26 1.88 9.49
C GLN A 107 0.86 1.77 8.47
N VAL A 108 2.02 2.30 8.80
CA VAL A 108 3.23 2.19 7.98
C VAL A 108 4.40 1.77 8.86
N THR A 109 5.02 0.64 8.54
CA THR A 109 6.22 0.16 9.25
C THR A 109 7.44 0.98 8.86
N PRO A 110 8.53 0.99 9.64
CA PRO A 110 9.78 1.63 9.22
C PRO A 110 10.30 1.10 7.87
N GLU A 111 10.06 -0.17 7.56
CA GLU A 111 10.44 -0.81 6.30
C GLU A 111 9.59 -0.31 5.11
N GLY A 112 8.43 0.27 5.42
CA GLY A 112 7.51 0.86 4.44
C GLY A 112 6.31 -0.02 4.12
N ASP A 113 6.05 -1.10 4.83
CA ASP A 113 4.83 -1.88 4.64
C ASP A 113 3.62 -1.10 5.11
N VAL A 114 2.58 -1.06 4.29
CA VAL A 114 1.37 -0.27 4.52
C VAL A 114 0.17 -1.20 4.69
N PHE A 115 -0.53 -1.06 5.81
CA PHE A 115 -1.84 -1.64 6.03
C PHE A 115 -2.86 -0.54 6.26
N MET A 116 -4.04 -0.67 5.68
CA MET A 116 -5.10 0.32 5.85
C MET A 116 -6.42 -0.38 6.19
N THR A 117 -7.20 0.27 7.04
CA THR A 117 -8.63 0.02 7.18
C THR A 117 -9.37 1.25 6.70
N MET A 118 -10.25 1.07 5.72
CA MET A 118 -11.08 2.15 5.19
C MET A 118 -12.46 2.05 5.79
N TYR A 119 -12.99 3.18 6.23
CA TYR A 119 -14.32 3.30 6.81
C TYR A 119 -15.19 4.14 5.88
N ASP A 120 -16.45 3.77 5.78
CA ASP A 120 -17.45 4.62 5.16
C ASP A 120 -17.58 5.94 5.92
N ALA A 121 -17.42 7.08 5.24
CA ALA A 121 -17.40 8.36 5.93
C ALA A 121 -18.76 8.75 6.55
N THR A 122 -19.87 8.12 6.14
CA THR A 122 -21.21 8.40 6.65
C THR A 122 -21.60 7.47 7.79
N THR A 123 -21.36 6.17 7.62
CA THR A 123 -21.81 5.13 8.58
C THR A 123 -20.73 4.73 9.58
N GLY A 124 -19.45 5.03 9.30
CA GLY A 124 -18.31 4.60 10.12
C GLY A 124 -18.00 3.10 10.03
N LEU A 125 -18.73 2.34 9.20
CA LEU A 125 -18.51 0.91 9.02
C LEU A 125 -17.28 0.64 8.14
N VAL A 126 -16.58 -0.44 8.44
CA VAL A 126 -15.43 -0.90 7.63
C VAL A 126 -15.90 -1.24 6.21
N ARG A 127 -15.24 -0.67 5.21
CA ARG A 127 -15.52 -0.90 3.77
C ARG A 127 -14.59 -1.92 3.15
N ASN A 128 -13.29 -1.83 3.42
CA ASN A 128 -12.27 -2.76 2.96
C ASN A 128 -10.96 -2.58 3.77
N ASN A 129 -9.98 -3.44 3.48
CA ASN A 129 -8.66 -3.39 4.10
C ASN A 129 -7.55 -3.44 3.03
N PRO A 130 -7.23 -2.29 2.39
CA PRO A 130 -6.14 -2.23 1.42
C PRO A 130 -4.80 -2.57 2.05
N THR A 131 -3.92 -3.16 1.25
CA THR A 131 -2.52 -3.43 1.61
C THR A 131 -1.60 -2.76 0.61
N GLY A 132 -0.38 -2.46 1.03
CA GLY A 132 0.57 -1.80 0.17
C GLY A 132 1.97 -1.73 0.73
N SER A 133 2.83 -1.02 0.01
CA SER A 133 4.18 -0.70 0.46
C SER A 133 4.63 0.65 -0.10
N MET A 134 5.50 1.33 0.65
CA MET A 134 6.23 2.50 0.22
C MET A 134 7.45 2.08 -0.58
N VAL A 135 7.54 2.54 -1.83
CA VAL A 135 8.68 2.22 -2.71
C VAL A 135 9.22 3.49 -3.34
N LYS A 136 10.53 3.51 -3.66
CA LYS A 136 11.13 4.61 -4.42
C LYS A 136 11.11 4.30 -5.91
N VAL A 137 10.42 5.13 -6.68
CA VAL A 137 10.47 5.10 -8.15
C VAL A 137 11.14 6.38 -8.63
N LYS A 138 12.28 6.25 -9.32
CA LYS A 138 13.10 7.39 -9.79
C LYS A 138 13.43 8.38 -8.66
N GLY A 139 13.79 7.86 -7.50
CA GLY A 139 14.16 8.65 -6.31
C GLY A 139 13.00 9.28 -5.54
N LYS A 140 11.75 9.11 -5.99
CA LYS A 140 10.57 9.65 -5.31
C LYS A 140 9.79 8.53 -4.63
N TRP A 141 9.32 8.78 -3.41
CA TRP A 141 8.43 7.86 -2.72
C TRP A 141 7.08 7.78 -3.43
N THR A 142 6.59 6.56 -3.61
CA THR A 142 5.25 6.24 -4.08
C THR A 142 4.65 5.19 -3.15
N MET A 143 3.36 5.33 -2.88
CA MET A 143 2.60 4.36 -2.08
C MET A 143 1.91 3.40 -3.06
N VAL A 144 2.35 2.14 -3.09
CA VAL A 144 1.73 1.11 -3.96
C VAL A 144 0.68 0.41 -3.15
N ASN A 145 -0.59 0.56 -3.53
CA ASN A 145 -1.70 -0.03 -2.82
C ASN A 145 -2.44 -1.00 -3.72
N GLN A 146 -3.00 -2.04 -3.12
CA GLN A 146 -3.93 -2.96 -3.74
C GLN A 146 -5.10 -3.25 -2.81
N MET A 147 -6.28 -3.45 -3.39
CA MET A 147 -7.48 -3.79 -2.64
C MET A 147 -8.50 -4.49 -3.52
N THR A 148 -9.41 -5.20 -2.85
CA THR A 148 -10.70 -5.57 -3.41
C THR A 148 -11.78 -5.13 -2.43
N SER A 149 -12.85 -4.53 -2.92
CA SER A 149 -13.97 -4.09 -2.10
C SER A 149 -15.30 -4.48 -2.72
N PRO A 150 -16.38 -4.59 -1.92
CA PRO A 150 -17.73 -4.50 -2.45
C PRO A 150 -17.90 -3.24 -3.31
N ALA A 151 -18.70 -3.34 -4.36
CA ALA A 151 -19.03 -2.28 -5.28
C ALA A 151 -20.52 -2.38 -5.66
N GLY A 152 -21.09 -1.26 -6.10
CA GLY A 152 -22.53 -1.17 -6.36
C GLY A 152 -23.36 -0.92 -5.10
N SER A 153 -24.62 -0.57 -5.29
CA SER A 153 -25.55 -0.19 -4.21
C SER A 153 -26.02 -1.37 -3.35
N ASP A 154 -26.01 -2.58 -3.93
CA ASP A 154 -26.38 -3.83 -3.26
C ASP A 154 -25.17 -4.57 -2.65
N GLY A 155 -23.96 -4.10 -2.94
CA GLY A 155 -22.71 -4.69 -2.47
C GLY A 155 -22.42 -6.09 -3.00
N THR A 156 -23.15 -6.56 -4.02
CA THR A 156 -22.96 -7.91 -4.58
C THR A 156 -21.79 -7.97 -5.56
N SER A 157 -21.54 -6.86 -6.27
CA SER A 157 -20.39 -6.73 -7.15
C SER A 157 -19.12 -6.46 -6.34
N THR A 158 -17.97 -6.78 -6.91
CA THR A 158 -16.67 -6.45 -6.30
C THR A 158 -15.80 -5.68 -7.27
N MET A 159 -15.00 -4.76 -6.74
CA MET A 159 -14.03 -3.99 -7.51
C MET A 159 -12.65 -4.26 -6.95
N SER A 160 -11.75 -4.71 -7.81
CA SER A 160 -10.33 -4.88 -7.51
C SER A 160 -9.52 -3.76 -8.17
N HIS A 161 -8.58 -3.19 -7.43
CA HIS A 161 -7.71 -2.14 -7.93
C HIS A 161 -6.33 -2.26 -7.30
N TRP A 162 -5.30 -1.98 -8.09
CA TRP A 162 -3.96 -1.72 -7.61
C TRP A 162 -3.38 -0.51 -8.34
N ALA A 163 -2.58 0.31 -7.64
CA ALA A 163 -1.94 1.45 -8.26
C ALA A 163 -0.73 1.94 -7.46
N TYR A 164 0.24 2.51 -8.18
CA TYR A 164 1.22 3.44 -7.63
C TYR A 164 0.53 4.78 -7.38
N MET A 165 0.46 5.22 -6.13
CA MET A 165 -0.01 6.56 -5.76
C MET A 165 1.15 7.52 -5.67
N LEU A 166 0.99 8.70 -6.25
CA LEU A 166 1.98 9.76 -6.27
C LEU A 166 1.56 10.89 -5.35
N GLN A 167 2.49 11.39 -4.55
CA GLN A 167 2.26 12.63 -3.82
C GLN A 167 2.10 13.78 -4.82
N SER A 168 1.06 14.58 -4.63
CA SER A 168 0.77 15.77 -5.43
C SER A 168 0.68 16.98 -4.51
N LYS A 169 1.35 18.08 -4.86
CA LYS A 169 1.43 19.30 -4.04
C LYS A 169 0.94 20.50 -4.83
N LYS A 170 0.62 21.60 -4.12
CA LYS A 170 0.29 22.87 -4.77
C LYS A 170 1.42 23.28 -5.72
N GLY A 171 1.06 23.55 -6.97
CA GLY A 171 2.00 23.82 -8.07
C GLY A 171 2.17 22.64 -9.04
N ASP A 172 1.88 21.41 -8.62
CA ASP A 172 1.88 20.25 -9.52
C ASP A 172 0.68 20.28 -10.46
N ARG A 173 0.88 19.81 -11.71
CA ARG A 173 -0.21 19.69 -12.70
C ARG A 173 -1.36 18.83 -12.19
N THR A 174 -1.04 17.73 -11.50
CA THR A 174 -2.02 16.80 -10.93
C THR A 174 -2.78 17.38 -9.74
N PHE A 175 -2.24 18.41 -9.09
CA PHE A 175 -2.93 19.13 -8.02
C PHE A 175 -3.97 20.11 -8.60
N ALA A 176 -3.64 20.74 -9.73
CA ALA A 176 -4.53 21.66 -10.43
C ALA A 176 -5.61 20.95 -11.26
N SER A 177 -5.31 19.77 -11.83
CA SER A 177 -6.28 18.98 -12.59
C SER A 177 -5.97 17.49 -12.50
N LEU A 178 -6.89 16.74 -11.89
CA LEU A 178 -6.80 15.31 -11.69
C LEU A 178 -6.94 14.56 -13.02
N PRO A 179 -6.17 13.46 -13.24
CA PRO A 179 -6.14 12.74 -14.50
C PRO A 179 -7.49 12.28 -15.02
N PHE A 180 -8.34 11.71 -14.16
CA PHE A 180 -9.67 11.23 -14.54
C PHE A 180 -10.76 12.24 -14.24
N ALA A 181 -10.79 12.81 -13.04
CA ALA A 181 -11.88 13.70 -12.62
C ALA A 181 -11.87 15.07 -13.31
N LYS A 182 -10.70 15.51 -13.83
CA LYS A 182 -10.49 16.84 -14.44
C LYS A 182 -10.74 18.04 -13.52
N GLN A 183 -10.84 17.79 -12.22
CA GLN A 183 -11.02 18.79 -11.17
C GLN A 183 -9.70 19.02 -10.44
N SER A 184 -9.55 20.17 -9.78
CA SER A 184 -8.44 20.37 -8.85
C SER A 184 -8.59 19.44 -7.63
N ILE A 185 -7.49 19.15 -6.91
CA ILE A 185 -7.56 18.37 -5.68
C ILE A 185 -8.50 19.00 -4.65
N PRO A 186 -8.42 20.32 -4.34
CA PRO A 186 -9.34 20.94 -3.38
C PRO A 186 -10.81 20.79 -3.78
N GLU A 187 -11.13 21.02 -5.06
CA GLU A 187 -12.49 20.87 -5.58
C GLU A 187 -12.97 19.43 -5.47
N PHE A 188 -12.15 18.46 -5.87
CA PHE A 188 -12.50 17.04 -5.79
C PHE A 188 -12.71 16.57 -4.35
N MET A 189 -11.86 17.02 -3.43
CA MET A 189 -11.93 16.66 -2.01
C MET A 189 -13.11 17.32 -1.29
N SER A 190 -13.58 18.49 -1.75
CA SER A 190 -14.73 19.18 -1.13
C SER A 190 -16.07 18.44 -1.23
N ALA A 191 -16.13 17.38 -2.04
CA ALA A 191 -17.29 16.49 -2.12
C ALA A 191 -17.49 15.66 -0.83
N CYS A 192 -16.47 15.57 0.03
CA CYS A 192 -16.47 14.71 1.21
C CYS A 192 -16.04 15.47 2.48
N PRO A 193 -16.40 14.98 3.67
CA PRO A 193 -15.89 15.52 4.93
C PRO A 193 -14.36 15.51 5.00
N ALA A 194 -13.79 16.43 5.79
CA ALA A 194 -12.38 16.42 6.11
C ALA A 194 -11.97 15.12 6.82
N GLY A 195 -10.70 14.71 6.65
CA GLY A 195 -10.18 13.53 7.31
C GLY A 195 -10.07 13.70 8.83
N PRO A 196 -10.19 12.62 9.62
CA PRO A 196 -10.10 12.69 11.07
C PRO A 196 -8.66 12.93 11.53
N MET A 197 -8.51 13.47 12.74
CA MET A 197 -7.24 13.59 13.46
C MET A 197 -7.14 12.52 14.53
N ILE A 198 -5.92 12.14 14.92
CA ILE A 198 -5.72 11.19 16.02
C ILE A 198 -5.86 11.96 17.34
N ASN A 199 -6.85 11.61 18.16
CA ASN A 199 -6.98 12.17 19.49
C ASN A 199 -5.89 11.59 20.41
N ARG A 200 -5.14 12.47 21.07
CA ARG A 200 -4.03 12.08 21.96
C ARG A 200 -4.41 12.46 23.40
N PRO A 201 -4.18 11.57 24.38
CA PRO A 201 -4.45 11.85 25.78
C PRO A 201 -3.56 12.99 26.32
#